data_AF-G5AW00-F1
#
_entry.id   AF-G5AW00-F1
#
_cell.length_a   1.000
_cell.length_b   1.000
_cell.length_c   1.000
_cell.angle_alpha   90.00
_cell.angle_beta   90.00
_cell.angle_gamma   90.00
#
_symmetry.space_group_name_H-M   'P 1'
#
loop_
_entity.id
_entity.type
_entity.pdbx_description
1 polymer ?
#
loop_
_entity_poly.entity_id
_entity_poly.type
_entity_poly.pdbx_seq_one_letter_code
_entity_poly.pdbx_strand_id
1 'polypeptide(L)'
;MELFAVLCIEMSHYVAFVKYGKDDSAWLFFDCMADGDGGQNGFSIPQVTPCLEVGKYLKMSPKDLHSLDLRRIQGCARRLLCDAYMFMYQSLTMSLYK
;
A
#
# COMPACT_ATOMS: atom_id res chain seq x y z
N MET A 1 -7.66 -12.63 13.28
CA MET A 1 -6.63 -11.60 13.01
C MET A 1 -7.06 -10.80 11.80
N GLU A 2 -6.66 -9.54 11.69
CA GLU A 2 -6.94 -8.66 10.56
C GLU A 2 -5.63 -8.18 9.91
N LEU A 3 -5.61 -8.06 8.59
CA LEU A 3 -4.50 -7.45 7.86
C LEU A 3 -4.52 -5.94 8.11
N PHE A 4 -3.43 -5.38 8.63
CA PHE A 4 -3.35 -3.95 8.91
C PHE A 4 -2.22 -3.24 8.19
N ALA A 5 -1.19 -3.96 7.71
CA ALA A 5 -0.16 -3.37 6.88
C ALA A 5 0.45 -4.39 5.90
N VAL A 6 0.92 -3.87 4.76
CA VAL A 6 1.74 -4.61 3.79
C VAL A 6 2.98 -3.80 3.51
N LEU A 7 4.15 -4.39 3.73
CA LEU A 7 5.42 -3.83 3.33
C LEU A 7 5.73 -4.35 1.92
N CYS A 8 6.00 -3.44 0.98
CA CYS A 8 6.29 -3.74 -0.40
C CYS A 8 7.70 -3.29 -0.78
N ILE A 9 8.33 -3.96 -1.74
CA ILE A 9 9.65 -3.59 -2.27
C ILE A 9 9.71 -3.81 -3.77
N GLU A 10 10.02 -2.74 -4.50
CA GLU A 10 10.40 -2.84 -5.91
C GLU A 10 11.91 -2.63 -5.99
N MET A 11 12.63 -3.67 -6.38
CA MET A 11 14.10 -3.73 -6.40
C MET A 11 14.73 -3.49 -5.01
N SER A 12 14.98 -2.24 -4.64
CA SER A 12 15.65 -1.85 -3.39
C SER A 12 14.88 -0.82 -2.57
N HIS A 13 13.72 -0.36 -3.03
CA HIS A 13 12.96 0.72 -2.40
C HIS A 13 11.72 0.19 -1.68
N TYR A 14 11.74 0.24 -0.35
CA TYR A 14 10.62 -0.16 0.49
C TYR A 14 9.56 0.94 0.59
N VAL A 15 8.30 0.53 0.48
CA VAL A 15 7.12 1.37 0.72
C VAL A 15 6.09 0.61 1.54
N ALA A 16 5.18 1.32 2.18
CA ALA A 16 4.18 0.69 3.05
C ALA A 16 2.75 1.01 2.61
N PHE A 17 1.89 0.01 2.72
CA PHE A 17 0.44 0.16 2.68
C PHE A 17 -0.09 -0.09 4.08
N VAL A 18 -0.92 0.82 4.60
CA VAL A 18 -1.46 0.73 5.96
C VAL A 18 -2.97 0.85 5.92
N LYS A 19 -3.66 -0.08 6.57
CA LYS A 19 -5.11 -0.02 6.78
C LYS A 19 -5.39 0.79 8.04
N TYR A 20 -6.06 1.93 7.90
CA TYR A 20 -6.31 2.88 9.01
C TYR A 20 -7.72 2.78 9.61
N GLY A 21 -8.59 1.94 9.04
CA GLY A 21 -9.95 1.72 9.51
C GLY A 21 -10.53 0.41 9.00
N LYS A 22 -11.74 0.05 9.44
CA LYS A 22 -12.39 -1.22 9.07
C LYS A 22 -12.89 -1.25 7.63
N ASP A 23 -13.23 -0.09 7.08
CA ASP A 23 -13.71 0.04 5.71
C ASP A 23 -12.69 -0.52 4.70
N ASP A 24 -13.19 -1.15 3.65
CA ASP A 24 -12.32 -1.78 2.65
C ASP A 24 -11.48 -0.77 1.86
N SER A 25 -11.93 0.48 1.76
CA SER A 25 -11.21 1.59 1.12
C SER A 25 -10.26 2.33 2.05
N ALA A 26 -10.22 1.98 3.35
CA ALA A 26 -9.42 2.67 4.36
C ALA A 26 -7.93 2.30 4.29
N TRP A 27 -7.30 2.60 3.16
CA TRP A 27 -5.89 2.36 2.90
C TRP A 27 -5.12 3.66 2.65
N LEU A 28 -3.90 3.69 3.19
CA LEU A 28 -2.89 4.73 2.94
C LEU A 28 -1.65 4.08 2.34
N PHE A 29 -1.03 4.80 1.41
CA PHE A 29 0.28 4.50 0.85
C PHE A 29 1.30 5.45 1.43
N PHE A 30 2.42 4.92 1.90
CA PHE A 30 3.53 5.68 2.46
C PHE A 30 4.81 5.40 1.68
N ASP A 31 5.45 6.47 1.22
CA ASP A 31 6.77 6.47 0.62
C ASP A 31 7.66 7.48 1.34
N CYS A 32 8.77 7.02 1.92
CA CYS A 32 9.70 7.85 2.67
C CYS A 32 10.59 8.73 1.78
N MET A 33 10.65 8.44 0.48
CA MET A 33 11.45 9.16 -0.52
C MET A 33 10.59 9.51 -1.75
N ALA A 34 9.35 9.94 -1.51
CA ALA A 34 8.39 10.26 -2.56
C ALA A 34 8.83 11.43 -3.45
N ASP A 35 9.51 12.40 -2.85
CA ASP A 35 10.09 13.56 -3.54
C ASP A 35 11.42 13.94 -2.88
N GLY A 36 12.16 14.86 -3.49
CA GLY A 36 13.40 15.40 -2.95
C GLY A 36 13.58 16.86 -3.31
N ASP A 37 14.10 17.64 -2.37
CA ASP A 37 14.46 19.04 -2.60
C ASP A 37 15.97 19.23 -2.42
N GLY A 38 16.59 19.99 -3.32
CA GLY A 38 18.03 20.26 -3.35
C GLY A 38 18.88 19.15 -4.00
N GLY A 39 20.07 19.55 -4.50
CA GLY A 39 21.04 18.65 -5.13
C GLY A 39 21.90 17.89 -4.12
N GLN A 40 23.21 18.21 -4.05
CA GLN A 40 24.14 17.47 -3.17
C GLN A 40 23.84 17.59 -1.66
N ASN A 41 23.19 18.67 -1.22
CA ASN A 41 22.72 18.86 0.16
C ASN A 41 21.20 18.70 0.26
N GLY A 42 20.61 17.94 -0.66
CA GLY A 42 19.17 17.73 -0.67
C GLY A 42 18.68 16.80 0.43
N PHE A 43 17.38 16.80 0.66
CA PHE A 43 16.71 15.93 1.61
C PHE A 43 15.47 15.30 0.98
N SER A 44 15.14 14.08 1.40
CA SER A 44 13.94 13.39 0.97
C SER A 44 12.70 13.95 1.67
N ILE A 45 11.62 14.09 0.91
CA ILE A 45 10.32 14.52 1.40
C ILE A 45 9.40 13.28 1.44
N PRO A 46 8.98 12.81 2.62
CA PRO A 46 8.08 11.67 2.73
C PRO A 46 6.64 12.06 2.36
N GLN A 47 5.88 11.12 1.82
CA GLN A 47 4.48 11.34 1.49
C GLN A 47 3.59 10.21 2.00
N VAL A 48 2.42 10.60 2.51
CA VAL A 48 1.30 9.70 2.82
C VAL A 48 0.15 10.07 1.91
N THR A 49 -0.30 9.11 1.09
CA THR A 49 -1.34 9.32 0.09
C THR A 49 -2.49 8.34 0.30
N PRO A 50 -3.76 8.80 0.35
CA PRO A 50 -4.91 7.89 0.33
C PRO A 50 -4.91 7.02 -0.93
N CYS A 51 -5.15 5.72 -0.78
CA CYS A 51 -5.19 4.77 -1.90
C CYS A 51 -6.42 3.88 -1.85
N LEU A 52 -7.59 4.50 -2.00
CA LEU A 52 -8.90 3.86 -1.89
C LEU A 52 -9.09 2.75 -2.93
N GLU A 53 -8.41 2.85 -4.07
CA GLU A 53 -8.45 1.88 -5.15
C GLU A 53 -7.94 0.49 -4.73
N VAL A 54 -7.06 0.42 -3.72
CA VAL A 54 -6.59 -0.85 -3.14
C VAL A 54 -7.76 -1.70 -2.67
N GLY A 55 -8.73 -1.08 -2.00
CA GLY A 55 -9.93 -1.78 -1.50
C GLY A 55 -10.74 -2.43 -2.62
N LYS A 56 -10.82 -1.78 -3.79
CA LYS A 56 -11.51 -2.31 -4.97
C LYS A 56 -10.82 -3.58 -5.48
N TYR A 57 -9.50 -3.55 -5.62
CA TYR A 57 -8.75 -4.70 -6.13
C TYR A 57 -8.75 -5.87 -5.14
N LEU A 58 -8.64 -5.61 -3.84
CA LEU A 58 -8.69 -6.66 -2.81
C LEU A 58 -10.06 -7.36 -2.71
N LYS A 59 -11.14 -6.74 -3.18
CA LYS A 59 -12.46 -7.37 -3.31
C LYS A 59 -12.61 -8.28 -4.52
N MET A 60 -11.71 -8.19 -5.50
CA MET A 60 -11.78 -9.02 -6.70
C MET A 60 -11.37 -10.45 -6.38
N SER A 61 -11.92 -11.41 -7.13
CA SER A 61 -11.45 -12.79 -6.99
C SER A 61 -10.03 -12.93 -7.54
N PRO A 62 -9.23 -13.90 -7.06
CA PRO A 62 -7.89 -14.16 -7.61
C PRO A 62 -7.89 -14.43 -9.11
N LYS A 63 -8.96 -15.04 -9.66
CA LYS A 63 -9.10 -15.27 -11.10
C LYS A 63 -9.27 -13.96 -11.87
N ASP A 64 -10.10 -13.05 -11.37
CA ASP A 64 -10.32 -11.75 -12.01
C ASP A 64 -9.05 -10.89 -11.96
N LEU A 65 -8.36 -10.89 -10.81
CA LEU A 65 -7.05 -10.26 -10.63
C LEU A 65 -6.01 -10.81 -11.61
N HIS A 66 -5.95 -12.13 -11.79
CA HIS A 66 -5.00 -12.76 -12.71
C HIS A 66 -5.29 -12.43 -14.18
N SER A 67 -6.57 -12.24 -14.54
CA SER A 67 -6.98 -11.84 -15.89
C SER A 67 -6.75 -10.36 -16.19
N LEU A 68 -6.43 -9.55 -15.18
CA LEU A 68 -6.22 -8.12 -15.33
C LEU A 68 -4.87 -7.83 -15.99
N ASP A 69 -4.85 -6.94 -16.97
CA ASP A 69 -3.59 -6.36 -17.43
C ASP A 69 -3.01 -5.47 -16.31
N LEU A 70 -1.82 -5.84 -15.81
CA LEU A 70 -1.12 -5.13 -14.73
C LEU A 70 -0.91 -3.64 -15.05
N ARG A 71 -0.82 -3.25 -16.32
CA ARG A 71 -0.70 -1.85 -16.77
C ARG A 71 -1.99 -1.04 -16.57
N ARG A 72 -3.12 -1.73 -16.37
CA ARG A 72 -4.43 -1.12 -16.11
C ARG A 72 -4.77 -1.05 -14.63
N ILE A 73 -3.91 -1.59 -13.75
CA ILE A 73 -4.05 -1.41 -12.31
C ILE A 73 -3.73 0.05 -11.98
N GLN A 74 -4.67 0.72 -11.33
CA GLN A 74 -4.60 2.14 -11.04
C GLN A 74 -3.76 2.42 -9.80
N GLY A 75 -3.13 3.60 -9.79
CA GLY A 75 -2.46 4.15 -8.62
C GLY A 75 -1.35 3.26 -8.08
N CYS A 76 -1.21 3.24 -6.76
CA CYS A 76 -0.17 2.45 -6.09
C CYS A 76 -0.58 0.98 -5.88
N ALA A 77 -1.83 0.60 -6.15
CA ALA A 77 -2.31 -0.77 -5.93
C ALA A 77 -1.50 -1.85 -6.66
N ARG A 78 -0.86 -1.52 -7.79
CA ARG A 78 0.05 -2.44 -8.48
C ARG A 78 1.17 -2.90 -7.55
N ARG A 79 1.77 -1.98 -6.79
CA ARG A 79 2.86 -2.30 -5.88
C ARG A 79 2.41 -3.21 -4.74
N LEU A 80 1.20 -3.03 -4.23
CA LEU A 80 0.64 -3.94 -3.23
C LEU A 80 0.47 -5.36 -3.78
N LEU A 81 0.01 -5.51 -5.02
CA LEU A 81 -0.31 -6.81 -5.61
C LEU A 81 0.92 -7.54 -6.17
N CYS A 82 1.92 -6.79 -6.65
CA CYS A 82 3.08 -7.36 -7.34
C CYS A 82 4.35 -7.37 -6.48
N ASP A 83 4.48 -6.44 -5.54
CA ASP A 83 5.74 -6.17 -4.85
C ASP A 83 5.67 -6.46 -3.33
N ALA A 84 4.64 -7.19 -2.87
CA ALA A 84 4.46 -7.49 -1.46
C ALA A 84 5.61 -8.34 -0.91
N TYR A 85 6.23 -7.85 0.16
CA TYR A 85 7.35 -8.51 0.85
C TYR A 85 6.92 -9.09 2.21
N MET A 86 6.17 -8.33 3.00
CA MET A 86 5.65 -8.79 4.30
C MET A 86 4.21 -8.35 4.51
N PHE A 87 3.37 -9.28 4.98
CA PHE A 87 2.00 -9.03 5.39
C PHE A 87 1.92 -9.03 6.92
N MET A 88 1.39 -7.96 7.51
CA MET A 88 1.31 -7.81 8.96
C MET A 88 -0.14 -7.94 9.42
N TYR A 89 -0.36 -8.89 10.33
CA TYR A 89 -1.67 -9.19 10.89
C TYR A 89 -1.68 -8.89 12.39
N GLN A 90 -2.82 -8.40 12.89
CA GLN A 90 -3.02 -8.11 14.31
C GLN A 90 -4.34 -8.73 14.83
N SER A 91 -4.51 -8.76 16.16
CA SER A 91 -5.82 -9.08 16.75
C SER A 91 -6.84 -7.99 16.40
N LEU A 92 -8.11 -8.35 16.17
CA LEU A 92 -9.19 -7.38 15.91
C LEU A 92 -9.46 -6.44 17.11
N THR A 93 -8.89 -6.73 18.28
CA THR A 93 -8.98 -5.90 19.47
C THR A 93 -7.90 -4.80 19.53
N MET A 94 -6.94 -4.81 18.60
CA MET A 94 -5.79 -3.89 18.58
C MET A 94 -5.95 -2.73 17.60
N SER A 95 -7.07 -2.65 16.87
CA SER A 95 -7.36 -1.51 15.99
C SER A 95 -7.37 -0.21 16.82
N LEU A 96 -6.50 0.75 16.47
CA LEU A 96 -6.36 2.04 17.19
C LEU A 96 -7.68 2.83 17.23
N TYR A 97 -8.55 2.63 16.24
CA TYR A 97 -9.85 3.29 16.11
C TYR A 97 -10.96 2.24 15.97
N LYS A 98 -12.07 2.43 16.70
CA LYS A 98 -13.21 1.50 16.75
C LYS A 98 -14.15 1.64 15.56
#